data_AF-A0AAW3JT32-F1
#
_entry.id   AF-A0AAW3JT32-F1
#
_cell.length_a   1.000
_cell.length_b   1.000
_cell.length_c   1.000
_cell.angle_alpha   90.00
_cell.angle_beta   90.00
_cell.angle_gamma   90.00
#
_symmetry.space_group_name_H-M   'P 1'
#
loop_
_entity.id
_entity.type
_entity.pdbx_description
1 polymer ?
#
loop_
_entity_poly.entity_id
_entity_poly.type
_entity_poly.pdbx_seq_one_letter_code
_entity_poly.pdbx_strand_id
1 'polypeptide(L)'
;MNIPVTLNVKSANAIPVISCMQGDTPILVCTIMNGTEKFVVNKAEFDLCVCEGETAKHKAVTINASISGNTVSVKMTKNETDEAGDIKFCIRFSNTKNNTVISTFPFILKATQNPSYTAAGQMDDVSALTDYVAEAKKYADSAKETTADVSTLAQKTTEKAQEAESSATAAKESANIAGDRATEAQEAAAATLKSSSTATSAAEYTASCRKEIEQLASEVENNSNIAKSYAVGETSARDNEDIDNAKYYSQQAKKYADEAQQIVGGNFIPNSEKGIAGGVAVLNANLAVEKAVADENGNNIQETYAKKTEIAEVIEVDSELSTTSTNPVQNKVVTAEINSASYQADVANGTLTQWQAQGRIPNGIANNLVTTEEGYVADARQLNKSVAGSFADSVDKSISALNNALTPFTFTNVASGTQNVIAFYNSITKMMFVSFNYNIARVNEPTSLVILNDNAHTIDTDKYRFPVSAWDGTTGNIVLSYGYVSGQNICIYAPPCNEFNAYAAFFYHCK
;
A
#
# COMPACT_ATOMS: atom_id res chain seq x y z
N MET A 1 -94.77 -21.69 -7.56
CA MET A 1 -95.35 -22.19 -8.82
C MET A 1 -94.29 -23.02 -9.51
N ASN A 2 -94.60 -24.24 -9.93
CA ASN A 2 -93.66 -25.08 -10.70
C ASN A 2 -94.02 -25.01 -12.17
N ILE A 3 -93.05 -24.70 -13.02
CA ILE A 3 -93.22 -24.59 -14.47
C ILE A 3 -92.44 -25.74 -15.10
N PRO A 4 -93.10 -26.78 -15.63
CA PRO A 4 -92.42 -27.86 -16.31
C PRO A 4 -91.93 -27.40 -17.68
N VAL A 5 -90.69 -27.75 -18.02
CA VAL A 5 -90.05 -27.38 -19.29
C VAL A 5 -89.27 -28.58 -19.82
N THR A 6 -89.29 -28.80 -21.14
CA THR A 6 -88.44 -29.83 -21.78
C THR A 6 -87.40 -29.14 -22.64
N LEU A 7 -86.12 -29.37 -22.34
CA LEU A 7 -84.98 -28.72 -22.97
C LEU A 7 -84.07 -29.75 -23.64
N ASN A 8 -83.35 -29.34 -24.69
CA ASN A 8 -82.50 -30.21 -25.48
C ASN A 8 -81.09 -29.63 -25.61
N VAL A 9 -80.07 -30.48 -25.60
CA VAL A 9 -78.66 -30.10 -25.79
C VAL A 9 -78.17 -30.24 -27.24
N LYS A 10 -78.94 -30.89 -28.13
CA LYS A 10 -78.56 -31.14 -29.55
C LYS A 10 -79.46 -30.49 -30.59
N SER A 11 -80.68 -30.10 -30.25
CA SER A 11 -81.61 -29.44 -31.18
C SER A 11 -82.36 -28.28 -30.52
N ALA A 12 -82.90 -27.37 -31.33
CA ALA A 12 -83.74 -26.29 -30.83
C ALA A 12 -84.92 -26.83 -30.00
N ASN A 13 -85.27 -26.10 -28.93
CA ASN A 13 -86.35 -26.52 -28.06
C ASN A 13 -87.72 -26.18 -28.68
N ALA A 14 -88.63 -27.15 -28.74
CA ALA A 14 -90.03 -26.93 -29.12
C ALA A 14 -90.91 -26.82 -27.85
N ILE A 15 -90.92 -25.63 -27.24
CA ILE A 15 -91.57 -25.38 -25.94
C ILE A 15 -92.73 -24.38 -26.13
N PRO A 16 -93.89 -24.57 -25.48
CA PRO A 16 -94.88 -23.50 -25.36
C PRO A 16 -94.31 -22.28 -24.62
N VAL A 17 -94.92 -21.11 -24.80
CA VAL A 17 -94.53 -19.90 -24.06
C VAL A 17 -94.70 -20.16 -22.55
N ILE A 18 -93.59 -20.16 -21.82
CA ILE A 18 -93.60 -20.24 -20.36
C ILE A 18 -93.60 -18.82 -19.78
N SER A 19 -94.43 -18.60 -18.76
CA SER A 19 -94.63 -17.27 -18.19
C SER A 19 -94.76 -17.29 -16.67
N CYS A 20 -94.42 -16.16 -16.05
CA CYS A 20 -94.63 -15.87 -14.64
C CYS A 20 -95.04 -14.40 -14.46
N MET A 21 -95.47 -13.99 -13.27
CA MET A 21 -95.74 -12.59 -12.98
C MET A 21 -94.49 -11.89 -12.45
N GLN A 22 -94.32 -10.60 -12.75
CA GLN A 22 -93.21 -9.80 -12.26
C GLN A 22 -93.16 -9.85 -10.71
N GLY A 23 -91.99 -10.20 -10.16
CA GLY A 23 -91.75 -10.39 -8.73
C GLY A 23 -92.05 -11.79 -8.18
N ASP A 24 -92.53 -12.72 -9.01
CA ASP A 24 -92.75 -14.11 -8.59
C ASP A 24 -91.44 -14.90 -8.47
N THR A 25 -91.44 -15.93 -7.63
CA THR A 25 -90.31 -16.86 -7.50
C THR A 25 -90.69 -18.26 -8.02
N PRO A 26 -90.89 -18.46 -9.34
CA PRO A 26 -91.23 -19.77 -9.89
C PRO A 26 -90.05 -20.75 -9.81
N ILE A 27 -90.37 -22.04 -9.81
CA ILE A 27 -89.37 -23.11 -9.94
C ILE A 27 -89.53 -23.70 -11.34
N LEU A 28 -88.52 -23.55 -12.18
CA LEU A 28 -88.45 -24.21 -13.48
C LEU A 28 -88.03 -25.65 -13.24
N VAL A 29 -88.85 -26.60 -13.67
CA VAL A 29 -88.56 -28.03 -13.58
C VAL A 29 -88.26 -28.51 -15.00
N CYS A 30 -86.98 -28.52 -15.34
CA CYS A 30 -86.48 -28.77 -16.68
C CYS A 30 -86.12 -30.24 -16.88
N THR A 31 -86.82 -30.93 -17.77
CA THR A 31 -86.43 -32.26 -18.25
C THR A 31 -85.43 -32.10 -19.38
N ILE A 32 -84.22 -32.67 -19.25
CA ILE A 32 -83.14 -32.48 -20.22
C ILE A 32 -83.05 -33.68 -21.17
N MET A 33 -83.00 -33.39 -22.46
CA MET A 33 -82.98 -34.34 -23.56
C MET A 33 -81.71 -34.17 -24.41
N ASN A 34 -81.26 -35.27 -25.01
CA ASN A 34 -80.15 -35.33 -25.95
C ASN A 34 -80.68 -35.87 -27.29
N GLY A 35 -81.26 -34.99 -28.12
CA GLY A 35 -82.09 -35.43 -29.24
C GLY A 35 -83.41 -36.03 -28.74
N THR A 36 -83.69 -37.29 -29.04
CA THR A 36 -84.91 -38.00 -28.59
C THR A 36 -84.72 -38.78 -27.28
N GLU A 37 -83.49 -38.92 -26.80
CA GLU A 37 -83.15 -39.66 -25.58
C GLU A 37 -83.05 -38.74 -24.35
N LYS A 38 -83.26 -39.30 -23.15
CA LYS A 38 -83.09 -38.55 -21.90
C LYS A 38 -81.61 -38.30 -21.63
N PHE A 39 -81.25 -37.06 -21.33
CA PHE A 39 -79.90 -36.70 -20.91
C PHE A 39 -79.78 -36.88 -19.39
N VAL A 40 -79.17 -37.98 -18.95
CA VAL A 40 -78.90 -38.23 -17.52
C VAL A 40 -77.59 -37.57 -17.14
N VAL A 41 -77.64 -36.63 -16.19
CA VAL A 41 -76.48 -35.85 -15.80
C VAL A 41 -75.63 -36.65 -14.81
N ASN A 42 -74.40 -36.99 -15.22
CA ASN A 42 -73.44 -37.65 -14.34
C ASN A 42 -72.65 -36.60 -13.54
N LYS A 43 -72.79 -36.61 -12.20
CA LYS A 43 -72.08 -35.68 -11.30
C LYS A 43 -70.55 -35.85 -11.31
N ALA A 44 -70.05 -37.01 -11.74
CA ALA A 44 -68.61 -37.21 -11.93
C ALA A 44 -68.09 -36.54 -13.21
N GLU A 45 -68.97 -36.33 -14.19
CA GLU A 45 -68.64 -35.71 -15.48
C GLU A 45 -68.86 -34.20 -15.44
N PHE A 46 -69.90 -33.71 -14.77
CA PHE A 46 -70.20 -32.29 -14.58
C PHE A 46 -70.33 -31.99 -13.09
N ASP A 47 -69.43 -31.16 -12.56
CA ASP A 47 -69.41 -30.77 -11.14
C ASP A 47 -70.24 -29.51 -10.85
N LEU A 48 -70.62 -28.77 -11.89
CA LEU A 48 -71.42 -27.55 -11.78
C LEU A 48 -72.55 -27.52 -12.82
N CYS A 49 -73.74 -27.13 -12.37
CA CYS A 49 -74.89 -26.88 -13.23
C CYS A 49 -75.54 -25.56 -12.85
N VAL A 50 -75.63 -24.67 -13.84
CA VAL A 50 -76.20 -23.33 -13.67
C VAL A 50 -77.23 -23.05 -14.76
N CYS A 51 -78.29 -22.37 -14.39
CA CYS A 51 -79.14 -21.67 -15.33
C CYS A 51 -78.56 -20.28 -15.53
N GLU A 52 -78.20 -19.94 -16.75
CA GLU A 52 -77.59 -18.66 -17.08
C GLU A 52 -78.31 -17.99 -18.23
N GLY A 53 -78.19 -16.68 -18.31
CA GLY A 53 -78.91 -15.92 -19.31
C GLY A 53 -78.89 -14.43 -19.07
N GLU A 54 -79.86 -13.75 -19.68
CA GLU A 54 -80.04 -12.31 -19.58
C GLU A 54 -81.50 -11.94 -19.35
N THR A 55 -81.74 -10.92 -18.51
CA THR A 55 -83.06 -10.31 -18.35
C THR A 55 -83.41 -9.43 -19.56
N ALA A 56 -84.66 -8.96 -19.62
CA ALA A 56 -85.14 -8.07 -20.67
C ALA A 56 -84.38 -6.74 -20.78
N LYS A 57 -83.62 -6.32 -19.74
CA LYS A 57 -82.73 -5.15 -19.74
C LYS A 57 -81.25 -5.50 -19.81
N HIS A 58 -80.91 -6.71 -20.25
CA HIS A 58 -79.52 -7.19 -20.42
C HIS A 58 -78.73 -7.35 -19.11
N LYS A 59 -79.40 -7.51 -17.96
CA LYS A 59 -78.73 -7.92 -16.72
C LYS A 59 -78.36 -9.40 -16.82
N ALA A 60 -77.09 -9.74 -16.61
CA ALA A 60 -76.65 -11.12 -16.59
C ALA A 60 -77.26 -11.87 -15.41
N VAL A 61 -77.73 -13.09 -15.65
CA VAL A 61 -78.32 -13.97 -14.64
C VAL A 61 -77.52 -15.26 -14.56
N THR A 62 -77.26 -15.72 -13.34
CA THR A 62 -76.64 -17.03 -13.09
C THR A 62 -77.22 -17.61 -11.81
N ILE A 63 -77.91 -18.75 -11.92
CA ILE A 63 -78.61 -19.39 -10.81
C ILE A 63 -78.12 -20.83 -10.72
N ASN A 64 -77.66 -21.24 -9.53
CA ASN A 64 -77.32 -22.63 -9.28
C ASN A 64 -78.55 -23.53 -9.42
N ALA A 65 -78.42 -24.58 -10.22
CA ALA A 65 -79.50 -25.50 -10.48
C ALA A 65 -79.28 -26.85 -9.78
N SER A 66 -80.34 -27.42 -9.22
CA SER A 66 -80.27 -28.73 -8.59
C SER A 66 -80.58 -29.84 -9.59
N ILE A 67 -79.76 -30.87 -9.62
CA ILE A 67 -79.86 -32.00 -10.55
C ILE A 67 -80.40 -33.23 -9.82
N SER A 68 -81.41 -33.86 -10.40
CA SER A 68 -81.91 -35.19 -10.02
C SER A 68 -82.15 -36.04 -11.27
N GLY A 69 -81.19 -36.90 -11.60
CA GLY A 69 -81.24 -37.74 -12.81
C GLY A 69 -81.17 -36.91 -14.09
N ASN A 70 -82.24 -36.95 -14.90
CA ASN A 70 -82.39 -36.16 -16.11
C ASN A 70 -83.21 -34.88 -15.91
N THR A 71 -83.54 -34.54 -14.66
CA THR A 71 -84.33 -33.36 -14.32
C THR A 71 -83.46 -32.34 -13.60
N VAL A 72 -83.54 -31.09 -14.04
CA VAL A 72 -82.88 -29.93 -13.44
C VAL A 72 -83.94 -29.01 -12.89
N SER A 73 -83.87 -28.70 -11.60
CA SER A 73 -84.74 -27.71 -10.98
C SER A 73 -83.99 -26.42 -10.74
N VAL A 74 -84.53 -25.33 -11.27
CA VAL A 74 -84.00 -23.97 -11.12
C VAL A 74 -85.00 -23.15 -10.35
N LYS A 75 -84.61 -22.68 -9.16
CA LYS A 75 -85.46 -21.84 -8.31
C LYS A 75 -85.15 -20.38 -8.62
N MET A 76 -86.06 -19.69 -9.28
CA MET A 76 -85.94 -18.23 -9.49
C MET A 76 -86.13 -17.50 -8.16
N THR A 77 -85.45 -16.38 -7.99
CA THR A 77 -85.69 -15.42 -6.92
C THR A 77 -86.37 -14.18 -7.48
N LYS A 78 -86.73 -13.25 -6.59
CA LYS A 78 -87.32 -11.97 -7.02
C LYS A 78 -86.36 -11.16 -7.87
N ASN A 79 -85.04 -11.35 -7.72
CA ASN A 79 -84.02 -10.56 -8.43
C ASN A 79 -83.95 -10.87 -9.93
N GLU A 80 -84.48 -12.01 -10.37
CA GLU A 80 -84.47 -12.40 -11.78
C GLU A 80 -85.81 -12.17 -12.48
N THR A 81 -86.88 -11.92 -11.72
CA THR A 81 -88.24 -11.66 -12.22
C THR A 81 -88.77 -10.29 -11.80
N ASP A 82 -87.94 -9.44 -11.19
CA ASP A 82 -88.29 -8.09 -10.72
C ASP A 82 -88.64 -7.13 -11.87
N GLU A 83 -88.33 -7.50 -13.11
CA GLU A 83 -88.63 -6.75 -14.32
C GLU A 83 -89.55 -7.53 -15.26
N ALA A 84 -90.53 -6.84 -15.85
CA ALA A 84 -91.39 -7.40 -16.88
C ALA A 84 -90.64 -7.50 -18.22
N GLY A 85 -90.83 -8.59 -18.96
CA GLY A 85 -90.25 -8.80 -20.28
C GLY A 85 -89.82 -10.25 -20.56
N ASP A 86 -89.14 -10.43 -21.68
CA ASP A 86 -88.63 -11.73 -22.10
C ASP A 86 -87.24 -11.96 -21.49
N ILE A 87 -87.13 -13.01 -20.66
CA ILE A 87 -85.89 -13.42 -20.02
C ILE A 87 -85.36 -14.64 -20.78
N LYS A 88 -84.15 -14.55 -21.32
CA LYS A 88 -83.55 -15.63 -22.12
C LYS A 88 -82.61 -16.44 -21.25
N PHE A 89 -82.80 -17.75 -21.24
CA PHE A 89 -82.00 -18.68 -20.44
C PHE A 89 -81.48 -19.86 -21.24
N CYS A 90 -80.40 -20.46 -20.76
CA CYS A 90 -80.02 -21.84 -21.06
C CYS A 90 -79.54 -22.53 -19.77
N ILE A 91 -79.55 -23.87 -19.77
CA ILE A 91 -78.96 -24.66 -18.68
C ILE A 91 -77.57 -25.08 -19.14
N ARG A 92 -76.54 -24.65 -18.41
CA ARG A 92 -75.14 -25.01 -18.62
C ARG A 92 -74.73 -26.09 -17.63
N PHE A 93 -74.04 -27.11 -18.14
CA PHE A 93 -73.31 -28.10 -17.36
C PHE A 93 -71.82 -27.93 -17.63
N SER A 94 -71.01 -27.84 -16.58
CA SER A 94 -69.57 -27.67 -16.70
C SER A 94 -68.81 -28.58 -15.76
N ASN A 95 -67.56 -28.85 -16.13
CA ASN A 95 -66.56 -29.48 -15.28
C ASN A 95 -65.41 -28.50 -15.06
N THR A 96 -65.27 -28.00 -13.84
CA THR A 96 -64.31 -26.93 -13.50
C THR A 96 -62.85 -27.37 -13.57
N LYS A 97 -62.58 -28.69 -13.59
CA LYS A 97 -61.22 -29.24 -13.62
C LYS A 97 -60.70 -29.47 -15.03
N ASN A 98 -61.58 -29.76 -15.99
CA ASN A 98 -61.17 -30.11 -17.37
C ASN A 98 -61.75 -29.17 -18.45
N ASN A 99 -62.46 -28.10 -18.06
CA ASN A 99 -63.08 -27.09 -18.95
C ASN A 99 -64.08 -27.65 -19.98
N THR A 100 -64.69 -28.82 -19.72
CA THR A 100 -65.76 -29.35 -20.58
C THR A 100 -67.07 -28.63 -20.28
N VAL A 101 -67.77 -28.13 -21.31
CA VAL A 101 -69.04 -27.41 -21.19
C VAL A 101 -70.05 -27.92 -22.20
N ILE A 102 -71.26 -28.22 -21.73
CA ILE A 102 -72.43 -28.54 -22.57
C ILE A 102 -73.59 -27.67 -22.09
N SER A 103 -74.33 -27.06 -23.01
CA SER A 103 -75.51 -26.26 -22.69
C SER A 103 -76.73 -26.72 -23.47
N THR A 104 -77.91 -26.52 -22.89
CA THR A 104 -79.15 -26.64 -23.65
C THR A 104 -79.25 -25.50 -24.66
N PHE A 105 -80.07 -25.69 -25.71
CA PHE A 105 -80.52 -24.59 -26.53
C PHE A 105 -81.26 -23.55 -25.65
N PRO A 106 -81.22 -22.27 -26.03
CA PRO A 106 -81.86 -21.22 -25.24
C PRO A 106 -83.38 -21.36 -25.23
N PHE A 107 -84.01 -20.86 -24.19
CA PHE A 107 -85.44 -20.78 -24.01
C PHE A 107 -85.82 -19.44 -23.35
N ILE A 108 -87.09 -19.06 -23.45
CA ILE A 108 -87.58 -17.77 -22.97
C ILE A 108 -88.58 -17.98 -21.85
N LEU A 109 -88.38 -17.31 -20.72
CA LEU A 109 -89.39 -17.11 -19.68
C LEU A 109 -89.95 -15.69 -19.79
N LYS A 110 -91.26 -15.56 -19.99
CA LYS A 110 -91.92 -14.27 -20.10
C LYS A 110 -92.45 -13.80 -18.75
N ALA A 111 -91.82 -12.78 -18.16
CA ALA A 111 -92.30 -12.12 -16.95
C ALA A 111 -93.35 -11.07 -17.34
N THR A 112 -94.61 -11.27 -16.91
CA THR A 112 -95.72 -10.36 -17.22
C THR A 112 -95.81 -9.28 -16.17
N GLN A 113 -95.99 -8.02 -16.58
CA GLN A 113 -96.01 -6.86 -15.69
C GLN A 113 -97.04 -7.02 -14.57
N ASN A 114 -96.60 -6.79 -13.32
CA ASN A 114 -97.47 -6.78 -12.15
C ASN A 114 -97.78 -5.34 -11.74
N PRO A 115 -99.04 -4.87 -11.85
CA PRO A 115 -99.41 -3.49 -11.55
C PRO A 115 -99.14 -3.06 -10.09
N SER A 116 -98.95 -4.01 -9.16
CA SER A 116 -98.72 -3.74 -7.73
C SER A 116 -97.25 -3.77 -7.32
N TYR A 117 -96.31 -4.05 -8.23
CA TYR A 117 -94.89 -4.15 -7.90
C TYR A 117 -94.23 -2.77 -7.87
N THR A 118 -94.19 -2.15 -6.70
CA THR A 118 -93.53 -0.86 -6.46
C THR A 118 -92.07 -1.05 -6.02
N ALA A 119 -91.21 -0.14 -6.46
CA ALA A 119 -89.75 -0.16 -6.37
C ALA A 119 -89.18 -0.16 -4.94
N ALA A 120 -89.30 -1.29 -4.22
CA ALA A 120 -88.71 -1.48 -2.89
C ALA A 120 -87.26 -2.02 -2.91
N GLY A 121 -86.75 -2.44 -4.08
CA GLY A 121 -85.40 -3.03 -4.22
C GLY A 121 -84.24 -2.03 -4.30
N GLN A 122 -84.51 -0.73 -4.46
CA GLN A 122 -83.44 0.28 -4.66
C GLN A 122 -82.65 0.63 -3.39
N MET A 123 -83.10 0.20 -2.20
CA MET A 123 -82.48 0.57 -0.92
C MET A 123 -81.46 -0.47 -0.42
N ASP A 124 -81.63 -1.76 -0.78
CA ASP A 124 -80.66 -2.83 -0.47
C ASP A 124 -79.43 -2.79 -1.40
N ASP A 125 -79.61 -2.42 -2.67
CA ASP A 125 -78.52 -2.25 -3.65
C ASP A 125 -77.50 -1.18 -3.21
N VAL A 126 -77.93 -0.13 -2.52
CA VAL A 126 -77.02 0.92 -2.01
C VAL A 126 -76.15 0.41 -0.85
N SER A 127 -76.67 -0.47 0.00
CA SER A 127 -75.90 -1.09 1.10
C SER A 127 -74.85 -2.06 0.57
N ALA A 128 -75.23 -2.93 -0.39
CA ALA A 128 -74.31 -3.86 -1.04
C ALA A 128 -73.23 -3.14 -1.85
N LEU A 129 -73.58 -2.03 -2.51
CA LEU A 129 -72.61 -1.18 -3.20
C LEU A 129 -71.66 -0.48 -2.22
N THR A 130 -72.14 -0.08 -1.05
CA THR A 130 -71.32 0.55 0.01
C THR A 130 -70.32 -0.45 0.60
N ASP A 131 -70.76 -1.68 0.87
CA ASP A 131 -69.88 -2.75 1.37
C ASP A 131 -68.83 -3.14 0.32
N TYR A 132 -69.21 -3.22 -0.96
CA TYR A 132 -68.28 -3.48 -2.06
C TYR A 132 -67.23 -2.37 -2.21
N VAL A 133 -67.63 -1.10 -2.06
CA VAL A 133 -66.70 0.05 -2.09
C VAL A 133 -65.76 0.05 -0.88
N ALA A 134 -66.24 -0.36 0.30
CA ALA A 134 -65.42 -0.48 1.51
C ALA A 134 -64.36 -1.58 1.38
N GLU A 135 -64.73 -2.75 0.86
CA GLU A 135 -63.80 -3.86 0.64
C GLU A 135 -62.79 -3.51 -0.47
N ALA A 136 -63.24 -2.85 -1.56
CA ALA A 136 -62.35 -2.36 -2.62
C ALA A 136 -61.33 -1.33 -2.11
N LYS A 137 -61.72 -0.44 -1.19
CA LYS A 137 -60.79 0.50 -0.54
C LYS A 137 -59.75 -0.24 0.30
N LYS A 138 -60.16 -1.24 1.08
CA LYS A 138 -59.24 -2.05 1.88
C LYS A 138 -58.19 -2.75 1.01
N TYR A 139 -58.60 -3.33 -0.12
CA TYR A 139 -57.66 -3.89 -1.10
C TYR A 139 -56.72 -2.84 -1.71
N ALA A 140 -57.23 -1.64 -2.01
CA ALA A 140 -56.40 -0.54 -2.53
C ALA A 140 -55.37 -0.04 -1.51
N ASP A 141 -55.73 0.01 -0.22
CA ASP A 141 -54.82 0.42 0.85
C ASP A 141 -53.75 -0.65 1.12
N SER A 142 -54.11 -1.93 1.16
CA SER A 142 -53.13 -3.04 1.24
C SER A 142 -52.17 -3.09 0.04
N ALA A 143 -52.64 -2.76 -1.16
CA ALA A 143 -51.79 -2.66 -2.35
C ALA A 143 -50.79 -1.50 -2.25
N LYS A 144 -51.18 -0.34 -1.68
CA LYS A 144 -50.26 0.78 -1.41
C LYS A 144 -49.20 0.41 -0.37
N GLU A 145 -49.59 -0.27 0.70
CA GLU A 145 -48.67 -0.73 1.75
C GLU A 145 -47.64 -1.71 1.18
N THR A 146 -48.09 -2.68 0.38
CA THR A 146 -47.20 -3.61 -0.35
C THR A 146 -46.23 -2.88 -1.28
N THR A 147 -46.68 -1.82 -1.96
CA THR A 147 -45.83 -1.01 -2.85
C THR A 147 -44.77 -0.22 -2.07
N ALA A 148 -45.12 0.30 -0.89
CA ALA A 148 -44.19 0.98 0.00
C ALA A 148 -43.11 0.02 0.56
N ASP A 149 -43.50 -1.21 0.90
CA ASP A 149 -42.56 -2.26 1.34
C ASP A 149 -41.57 -2.65 0.23
N VAL A 150 -42.05 -2.80 -1.00
CA VAL A 150 -41.20 -3.08 -2.17
C VAL A 150 -40.21 -1.94 -2.42
N SER A 151 -40.65 -0.67 -2.32
CA SER A 151 -39.76 0.49 -2.45
C SER A 151 -38.69 0.53 -1.35
N THR A 152 -39.06 0.18 -0.11
CA THR A 152 -38.14 0.12 1.03
C THR A 152 -37.10 -0.98 0.84
N LEU A 153 -37.52 -2.15 0.34
CA LEU A 153 -36.64 -3.27 0.03
C LEU A 153 -35.66 -2.91 -1.11
N ALA A 154 -36.13 -2.19 -2.13
CA ALA A 154 -35.29 -1.70 -3.21
C ALA A 154 -34.20 -0.73 -2.71
N GLN A 155 -34.56 0.23 -1.86
CA GLN A 155 -33.59 1.14 -1.23
C GLN A 155 -32.53 0.41 -0.42
N LYS A 156 -32.94 -0.51 0.47
CA LYS A 156 -31.99 -1.34 1.25
C LYS A 156 -31.06 -2.17 0.37
N THR A 157 -31.53 -2.61 -0.79
CA THR A 157 -30.72 -3.37 -1.75
C THR A 157 -29.69 -2.47 -2.43
N THR A 158 -30.06 -1.24 -2.78
CA THR A 158 -29.13 -0.23 -3.32
C THR A 158 -28.07 0.17 -2.30
N GLU A 159 -28.46 0.41 -1.04
CA GLU A 159 -27.51 0.74 0.05
C GLU A 159 -26.48 -0.38 0.24
N LYS A 160 -26.92 -1.64 0.30
CA LYS A 160 -26.00 -2.79 0.40
C LYS A 160 -25.06 -2.93 -0.79
N ALA A 161 -25.51 -2.59 -2.00
CA ALA A 161 -24.66 -2.61 -3.18
C ALA A 161 -23.56 -1.53 -3.09
N GLN A 162 -23.90 -0.33 -2.61
CA GLN A 162 -22.95 0.77 -2.39
C GLN A 162 -21.94 0.45 -1.27
N GLU A 163 -22.39 -0.19 -0.19
CA GLU A 163 -21.51 -0.68 0.87
C GLU A 163 -20.52 -1.72 0.34
N ALA A 164 -20.97 -2.65 -0.50
CA ALA A 164 -20.12 -3.66 -1.12
C ALA A 164 -19.07 -3.03 -2.06
N GLU A 165 -19.45 -2.02 -2.83
CA GLU A 165 -18.54 -1.29 -3.74
C GLU A 165 -17.48 -0.48 -2.95
N SER A 166 -17.90 0.17 -1.87
CA SER A 166 -17.00 0.87 -0.94
C SER A 166 -16.01 -0.11 -0.30
N SER A 167 -16.51 -1.28 0.14
CA SER A 167 -15.67 -2.33 0.71
C SER A 167 -14.69 -2.92 -0.30
N ALA A 168 -15.07 -3.07 -1.57
CA ALA A 168 -14.17 -3.53 -2.63
C ALA A 168 -13.06 -2.51 -2.92
N THR A 169 -13.39 -1.22 -2.88
CA THR A 169 -12.41 -0.13 -3.05
C THR A 169 -11.39 -0.11 -1.90
N ALA A 170 -11.86 -0.19 -0.65
CA ALA A 170 -10.98 -0.25 0.53
C ALA A 170 -10.06 -1.49 0.50
N ALA A 171 -10.56 -2.63 0.02
CA ALA A 171 -9.75 -3.84 -0.14
C ALA A 171 -8.64 -3.66 -1.19
N LYS A 172 -8.92 -2.95 -2.30
CA LYS A 172 -7.95 -2.65 -3.35
C LYS A 172 -6.86 -1.69 -2.87
N GLU A 173 -7.24 -0.65 -2.14
CA GLU A 173 -6.27 0.28 -1.51
C GLU A 173 -5.37 -0.45 -0.51
N SER A 174 -5.95 -1.31 0.33
CA SER A 174 -5.19 -2.13 1.28
C SER A 174 -4.20 -3.06 0.57
N ALA A 175 -4.57 -3.65 -0.56
CA ALA A 175 -3.67 -4.48 -1.37
C ALA A 175 -2.50 -3.68 -1.95
N ASN A 176 -2.74 -2.45 -2.41
CA ASN A 176 -1.68 -1.57 -2.90
C ASN A 176 -0.71 -1.18 -1.79
N ILE A 177 -1.22 -0.80 -0.61
CA ILE A 177 -0.40 -0.47 0.56
C ILE A 177 0.48 -1.68 0.95
N ALA A 178 -0.08 -2.90 0.94
CA ALA A 178 0.69 -4.11 1.21
C ALA A 178 1.81 -4.33 0.17
N GLY A 179 1.56 -4.02 -1.10
CA GLY A 179 2.57 -4.05 -2.17
C GLY A 179 3.71 -3.05 -1.93
N ASP A 180 3.37 -1.79 -1.61
CA ASP A 180 4.36 -0.75 -1.34
C ASP A 180 5.23 -1.10 -0.13
N ARG A 181 4.61 -1.61 0.95
CA ARG A 181 5.32 -2.08 2.15
C ARG A 181 6.27 -3.24 1.85
N ALA A 182 5.92 -4.14 0.92
CA ALA A 182 6.79 -5.24 0.52
C ALA A 182 8.02 -4.71 -0.24
N THR A 183 7.86 -3.72 -1.10
CA THR A 183 8.97 -3.04 -1.80
C THR A 183 9.90 -2.33 -0.83
N GLU A 184 9.34 -1.54 0.10
CA GLU A 184 10.13 -0.84 1.12
C GLU A 184 10.93 -1.82 2.01
N ALA A 185 10.35 -2.97 2.35
CA ALA A 185 11.04 -4.01 3.11
C ALA A 185 12.22 -4.61 2.32
N GLN A 186 12.08 -4.80 1.01
CA GLN A 186 13.18 -5.27 0.14
C GLN A 186 14.31 -4.24 0.05
N GLU A 187 13.97 -2.96 -0.11
CA GLU A 187 14.95 -1.87 -0.15
C GLU A 187 15.71 -1.75 1.18
N ALA A 188 15.02 -1.86 2.32
CA ALA A 188 15.63 -1.86 3.64
C ALA A 188 16.58 -3.05 3.85
N ALA A 189 16.21 -4.24 3.36
CA ALA A 189 17.08 -5.42 3.40
C ALA A 189 18.34 -5.23 2.54
N ALA A 190 18.20 -4.67 1.34
CA ALA A 190 19.33 -4.36 0.47
C ALA A 190 20.28 -3.32 1.07
N ALA A 191 19.74 -2.28 1.72
CA ALA A 191 20.53 -1.29 2.44
C ALA A 191 21.32 -1.91 3.59
N THR A 192 20.70 -2.83 4.34
CA THR A 192 21.35 -3.57 5.43
C THR A 192 22.52 -4.41 4.92
N LEU A 193 22.34 -5.13 3.81
CA LEU A 193 23.42 -5.92 3.18
C LEU A 193 24.60 -5.04 2.76
N LYS A 194 24.32 -3.87 2.17
CA LYS A 194 25.35 -2.90 1.76
C LYS A 194 26.10 -2.31 2.95
N SER A 195 25.41 -2.01 4.04
CA SER A 195 26.04 -1.55 5.28
C SER A 195 26.94 -2.64 5.88
N SER A 196 26.50 -3.90 5.85
CA SER A 196 27.30 -5.03 6.33
C SER A 196 28.56 -5.22 5.51
N SER A 197 28.49 -5.17 4.18
CA SER A 197 29.68 -5.32 3.33
C SER A 197 30.67 -4.18 3.54
N THR A 198 30.19 -2.96 3.72
CA THR A 198 31.02 -1.78 4.03
C THR A 198 31.75 -1.95 5.37
N ALA A 199 31.06 -2.44 6.41
CA ALA A 199 31.66 -2.73 7.70
C ALA A 199 32.75 -3.82 7.60
N THR A 200 32.51 -4.87 6.80
CA THR A 200 33.51 -5.91 6.52
C THR A 200 34.75 -5.33 5.85
N SER A 201 34.59 -4.54 4.78
CA SER A 201 35.72 -3.92 4.08
C SER A 201 36.50 -2.95 4.97
N ALA A 202 35.81 -2.18 5.83
CA ALA A 202 36.48 -1.29 6.79
C ALA A 202 37.30 -2.08 7.83
N ALA A 203 36.79 -3.22 8.29
CA ALA A 203 37.52 -4.11 9.21
C ALA A 203 38.76 -4.72 8.54
N GLU A 204 38.63 -5.18 7.29
CA GLU A 204 39.75 -5.72 6.50
C GLU A 204 40.84 -4.67 6.26
N TYR A 205 40.45 -3.44 5.90
CA TYR A 205 41.38 -2.33 5.73
C TYR A 205 42.12 -2.00 7.03
N THR A 206 41.40 -1.95 8.16
CA THR A 206 41.99 -1.72 9.48
C THR A 206 42.98 -2.83 9.85
N ALA A 207 42.70 -4.08 9.49
CA ALA A 207 43.62 -5.20 9.71
C ALA A 207 44.89 -5.08 8.85
N SER A 208 44.77 -4.60 7.61
CA SER A 208 45.91 -4.36 6.72
C SER A 208 46.83 -3.26 7.27
N CYS A 209 46.28 -2.10 7.63
CA CYS A 209 47.07 -1.01 8.21
C CYS A 209 47.81 -1.44 9.48
N ARG A 210 47.20 -2.31 10.31
CA ARG A 210 47.84 -2.82 11.53
C ARG A 210 49.10 -3.62 11.21
N LYS A 211 49.06 -4.46 10.17
CA LYS A 211 50.23 -5.23 9.71
C LYS A 211 51.34 -4.33 9.16
N GLU A 212 50.97 -3.31 8.38
CA GLU A 212 51.92 -2.32 7.86
C GLU A 212 52.61 -1.55 8.99
N ILE A 213 51.85 -1.13 10.02
CA ILE A 213 52.41 -0.46 11.20
C ILE A 213 53.35 -1.39 11.98
N GLU A 214 53.01 -2.66 12.16
CA GLU A 214 53.89 -3.65 12.82
C GLU A 214 55.20 -3.87 12.04
N GLN A 215 55.13 -3.93 10.71
CA GLN A 215 56.33 -4.00 9.86
C GLN A 215 57.18 -2.74 9.99
N LEU A 216 56.56 -1.56 9.88
CA LEU A 216 57.27 -0.28 9.96
C LEU A 216 57.92 -0.09 11.33
N ALA A 217 57.25 -0.48 12.42
CA ALA A 217 57.81 -0.44 13.76
C ALA A 217 59.07 -1.33 13.88
N SER A 218 59.01 -2.54 13.32
CA SER A 218 60.15 -3.47 13.28
C SER A 218 61.32 -2.91 12.46
N GLU A 219 61.02 -2.26 11.33
CA GLU A 219 62.03 -1.65 10.46
C GLU A 219 62.70 -0.44 11.11
N VAL A 220 61.92 0.41 11.80
CA VAL A 220 62.44 1.54 12.58
C VAL A 220 63.34 1.05 13.71
N GLU A 221 62.95 -0.01 14.43
CA GLU A 221 63.76 -0.59 15.50
C GLU A 221 65.09 -1.14 14.96
N ASN A 222 65.04 -1.87 13.83
CA ASN A 222 66.24 -2.38 13.18
C ASN A 222 67.16 -1.24 12.68
N ASN A 223 66.61 -0.25 11.99
CA ASN A 223 67.37 0.90 11.50
C ASN A 223 67.98 1.72 12.64
N SER A 224 67.25 1.88 13.76
CA SER A 224 67.77 2.52 14.97
C SER A 224 68.93 1.73 15.58
N ASN A 225 68.79 0.41 15.69
CA ASN A 225 69.87 -0.47 16.17
C ASN A 225 71.11 -0.39 15.27
N ILE A 226 70.94 -0.43 13.95
CA ILE A 226 72.03 -0.27 12.98
C ILE A 226 72.68 1.12 13.10
N ALA A 227 71.90 2.20 13.18
CA ALA A 227 72.45 3.55 13.33
C ALA A 227 73.28 3.70 14.62
N LYS A 228 72.80 3.14 15.73
CA LYS A 228 73.53 3.11 17.01
C LYS A 228 74.82 2.30 16.91
N SER A 229 74.81 1.15 16.20
CA SER A 229 75.99 0.35 15.89
C SER A 229 77.10 1.18 15.23
N TYR A 230 76.74 1.99 14.22
CA TYR A 230 77.71 2.85 13.52
C TYR A 230 78.21 4.03 14.36
N ALA A 231 77.40 4.55 15.27
CA ALA A 231 77.72 5.76 16.02
C ALA A 231 78.54 5.50 17.28
N VAL A 232 78.20 4.47 18.06
CA VAL A 232 78.77 4.22 19.39
C VAL A 232 79.10 2.75 19.70
N GLY A 233 78.62 1.79 18.89
CA GLY A 233 78.77 0.35 19.15
C GLY A 233 77.76 -0.20 20.17
N GLU A 234 78.09 -1.35 20.77
CA GLU A 234 77.33 -2.05 21.83
C GLU A 234 75.89 -2.46 21.48
N THR A 235 75.62 -2.80 20.23
CA THR A 235 74.31 -3.25 19.73
C THR A 235 74.25 -4.72 19.27
N SER A 236 75.40 -5.39 19.15
CA SER A 236 75.59 -6.69 18.50
C SER A 236 75.07 -6.78 17.06
N ALA A 237 74.81 -5.64 16.40
CA ALA A 237 74.19 -5.61 15.07
C ALA A 237 75.21 -5.81 13.92
N ARG A 238 76.49 -5.54 14.17
CA ARG A 238 77.58 -5.73 13.20
C ARG A 238 78.83 -6.30 13.87
N ASP A 239 79.52 -7.16 13.15
CA ASP A 239 80.86 -7.62 13.55
C ASP A 239 81.80 -6.42 13.70
N ASN A 240 82.59 -6.41 14.78
CA ASN A 240 83.60 -5.41 15.08
C ASN A 240 83.08 -3.97 15.28
N GLU A 241 81.82 -3.78 15.66
CA GLU A 241 81.26 -2.45 15.95
C GLU A 241 81.90 -1.75 17.16
N ASP A 242 82.42 -2.52 18.13
CA ASP A 242 83.12 -1.99 19.32
C ASP A 242 84.60 -1.68 19.04
N ILE A 243 85.05 -1.88 17.79
CA ILE A 243 86.37 -1.42 17.36
C ILE A 243 86.29 0.09 17.19
N ASP A 244 86.92 0.82 18.12
CA ASP A 244 87.05 2.27 18.09
C ASP A 244 87.80 2.71 16.81
N ASN A 245 87.04 2.91 15.73
CA ASN A 245 87.57 3.31 14.43
C ASN A 245 88.35 4.63 14.55
N ALA A 246 87.90 5.54 15.41
CA ALA A 246 88.59 6.80 15.66
C ALA A 246 89.98 6.55 16.27
N LYS A 247 90.09 5.65 17.24
CA LYS A 247 91.36 5.22 17.84
C LYS A 247 92.22 4.42 16.87
N TYR A 248 91.65 3.53 16.05
CA TYR A 248 92.39 2.78 15.04
C TYR A 248 93.01 3.72 14.00
N TYR A 249 92.23 4.62 13.40
CA TYR A 249 92.73 5.60 12.44
C TYR A 249 93.62 6.65 13.08
N SER A 250 93.38 7.04 14.34
CA SER A 250 94.27 7.88 15.14
C SER A 250 95.64 7.22 15.34
N GLN A 251 95.67 5.93 15.68
CA GLN A 251 96.90 5.16 15.85
C GLN A 251 97.64 4.98 14.52
N GLN A 252 96.93 4.74 13.42
CA GLN A 252 97.54 4.68 12.08
C GLN A 252 98.09 6.03 11.65
N ALA A 253 97.35 7.13 11.85
CA ALA A 253 97.85 8.47 11.56
C ALA A 253 99.08 8.81 12.40
N LYS A 254 99.09 8.42 13.69
CA LYS A 254 100.26 8.56 14.55
C LYS A 254 101.45 7.72 14.06
N LYS A 255 101.21 6.46 13.68
CA LYS A 255 102.24 5.58 13.11
C LYS A 255 102.85 6.18 11.85
N TYR A 256 102.03 6.68 10.92
CA TYR A 256 102.53 7.33 9.70
C TYR A 256 103.25 8.66 9.98
N ALA A 257 102.81 9.42 10.99
CA ALA A 257 103.53 10.61 11.44
C ALA A 257 104.90 10.26 12.03
N ASP A 258 104.97 9.21 12.86
CA ASP A 258 106.21 8.71 13.47
C ASP A 258 107.14 8.08 12.41
N GLU A 259 106.60 7.33 11.43
CA GLU A 259 107.34 6.79 10.26
C GLU A 259 107.85 7.90 9.35
N ALA A 260 107.04 8.93 9.07
CA ALA A 260 107.48 10.12 8.34
C ALA A 260 108.59 10.86 9.11
N GLN A 261 108.53 10.89 10.44
CA GLN A 261 109.57 11.48 11.28
C GLN A 261 110.89 10.67 11.23
N GLN A 262 110.82 9.34 11.11
CA GLN A 262 112.00 8.48 10.84
C GLN A 262 112.55 8.65 9.42
N ILE A 263 111.68 8.84 8.43
CA ILE A 263 112.09 9.08 7.04
C ILE A 263 112.81 10.43 6.94
N VAL A 264 112.31 11.50 7.59
CA VAL A 264 112.94 12.84 7.60
C VAL A 264 114.30 12.86 8.33
N GLY A 265 114.60 11.88 9.19
CA GLY A 265 115.87 11.74 9.90
C GLY A 265 116.91 10.82 9.25
N GLY A 266 116.61 10.17 8.11
CA GLY A 266 117.54 9.32 7.38
C GLY A 266 118.30 10.08 6.29
N ASN A 267 119.55 9.66 5.99
CA ASN A 267 120.46 10.23 4.97
C ASN A 267 119.78 10.53 3.62
N PHE A 268 119.20 11.72 3.44
CA PHE A 268 118.88 12.25 2.12
C PHE A 268 120.13 12.86 1.51
N ILE A 269 120.39 12.52 0.25
CA ILE A 269 121.30 13.27 -0.60
C ILE A 269 120.62 14.63 -0.87
N PRO A 270 121.16 15.75 -0.39
CA PRO A 270 120.56 17.06 -0.65
C PRO A 270 120.56 17.34 -2.16
N ASN A 271 119.61 18.14 -2.65
CA ASN A 271 119.49 18.46 -4.07
C ASN A 271 120.79 19.06 -4.68
N SER A 272 121.66 19.63 -3.84
CA SER A 272 122.98 20.14 -4.20
C SER A 272 124.02 19.05 -4.55
N GLU A 273 123.79 17.81 -4.15
CA GLU A 273 124.67 16.65 -4.42
C GLU A 273 124.14 15.75 -5.54
N LYS A 274 122.99 16.10 -6.13
CA LYS A 274 122.36 15.37 -7.22
C LYS A 274 123.01 15.73 -8.56
N GLY A 275 123.62 14.75 -9.24
CA GLY A 275 124.14 14.91 -10.61
C GLY A 275 125.57 15.45 -10.73
N ILE A 276 126.37 15.46 -9.66
CA ILE A 276 127.79 15.82 -9.73
C ILE A 276 128.60 14.63 -10.30
N ALA A 277 129.50 14.88 -11.25
CA ALA A 277 130.37 13.87 -11.82
C ALA A 277 131.27 13.23 -10.74
N GLY A 278 131.04 11.94 -10.45
CA GLY A 278 131.72 11.18 -9.38
C GLY A 278 130.89 10.96 -8.10
N GLY A 279 129.65 11.44 -8.02
CA GLY A 279 128.71 11.18 -6.91
C GLY A 279 127.94 9.85 -7.01
N VAL A 280 127.11 9.56 -5.99
CA VAL A 280 126.50 8.24 -5.72
C VAL A 280 125.39 7.82 -6.73
N ALA A 281 124.94 8.69 -7.65
CA ALA A 281 124.03 8.31 -8.74
C ALA A 281 124.15 9.23 -9.97
N VAL A 282 124.31 8.64 -11.16
CA VAL A 282 124.28 9.33 -12.47
C VAL A 282 122.83 9.26 -13.01
N LEU A 283 122.29 10.42 -13.43
CA LEU A 283 120.92 10.56 -13.95
C LEU A 283 120.93 10.83 -15.46
N ASN A 284 119.91 10.34 -16.17
CA ASN A 284 119.70 10.62 -17.59
C ASN A 284 118.96 11.97 -17.81
N ALA A 285 118.75 12.34 -19.08
CA ALA A 285 118.14 13.61 -19.48
C ALA A 285 116.71 13.86 -18.93
N ASN A 286 116.01 12.82 -18.48
CA ASN A 286 114.68 12.91 -17.88
C ASN A 286 114.72 12.91 -16.34
N LEU A 287 115.89 13.15 -15.74
CA LEU A 287 116.13 13.16 -14.29
C LEU A 287 115.89 11.80 -13.60
N ALA A 288 115.89 10.70 -14.36
CA ALA A 288 115.79 9.33 -13.84
C ALA A 288 117.18 8.67 -13.71
N VAL A 289 117.36 7.73 -12.77
CA VAL A 289 118.64 7.01 -12.58
C VAL A 289 118.92 6.13 -13.81
N GLU A 290 120.08 6.33 -14.44
CA GLU A 290 120.38 5.79 -15.78
C GLU A 290 120.48 4.24 -15.82
N LYS A 291 120.56 3.58 -14.65
CA LYS A 291 120.66 2.11 -14.52
C LYS A 291 119.50 1.40 -13.80
N ALA A 292 118.38 2.06 -13.51
CA ALA A 292 117.21 1.38 -12.93
C ALA A 292 116.40 0.69 -14.05
N VAL A 293 116.80 -0.53 -14.43
CA VAL A 293 116.25 -1.25 -15.59
C VAL A 293 115.10 -2.19 -15.23
N ALA A 294 114.92 -2.52 -13.94
CA ALA A 294 113.87 -3.42 -13.48
C ALA A 294 113.44 -3.16 -12.02
N ASP A 295 112.23 -3.59 -11.66
CA ASP A 295 111.78 -3.67 -10.27
C ASP A 295 112.45 -4.82 -9.49
N GLU A 296 112.12 -4.98 -8.21
CA GLU A 296 112.67 -6.02 -7.33
C GLU A 296 112.33 -7.46 -7.81
N ASN A 297 111.38 -7.59 -8.73
CA ASN A 297 110.95 -8.85 -9.35
C ASN A 297 111.53 -9.04 -10.78
N GLY A 298 112.33 -8.10 -11.29
CA GLY A 298 112.97 -8.18 -12.60
C GLY A 298 112.12 -7.66 -13.77
N ASN A 299 110.98 -7.00 -13.53
CA ASN A 299 110.11 -6.48 -14.60
C ASN A 299 110.60 -5.13 -15.12
N ASN A 300 110.50 -4.92 -16.43
CA ASN A 300 110.83 -3.63 -17.05
C ASN A 300 109.77 -2.58 -16.67
N ILE A 301 110.16 -1.67 -15.78
CA ILE A 301 109.28 -0.64 -15.21
C ILE A 301 108.63 0.24 -16.28
N GLN A 302 109.25 0.42 -17.46
CA GLN A 302 108.69 1.26 -18.53
C GLN A 302 107.62 0.59 -19.39
N GLU A 303 107.53 -0.74 -19.39
CA GLU A 303 106.64 -1.49 -20.28
C GLU A 303 105.55 -2.27 -19.53
N THR A 304 105.81 -2.64 -18.27
CA THR A 304 104.91 -3.55 -17.52
C THR A 304 103.77 -2.84 -16.79
N TYR A 305 103.92 -1.57 -16.42
CA TYR A 305 102.91 -0.84 -15.66
C TYR A 305 102.20 0.18 -16.55
N ALA A 306 100.87 0.05 -16.65
CA ALA A 306 100.03 0.96 -17.43
C ALA A 306 100.17 2.40 -16.92
N LYS A 307 100.30 3.35 -17.84
CA LYS A 307 100.37 4.78 -17.46
C LYS A 307 98.99 5.19 -16.93
N LYS A 308 98.94 6.10 -15.95
CA LYS A 308 97.68 6.64 -15.41
C LYS A 308 96.75 7.22 -16.49
N THR A 309 97.31 7.62 -17.63
CA THR A 309 96.61 8.09 -18.83
C THR A 309 95.95 7.00 -19.67
N GLU A 310 96.15 5.71 -19.35
CA GLU A 310 95.64 4.55 -20.11
C GLU A 310 94.52 3.80 -19.38
N ILE A 311 94.11 4.25 -18.19
CA ILE A 311 92.94 3.73 -17.48
C ILE A 311 91.73 4.48 -18.04
N ALA A 312 90.84 3.77 -18.74
CA ALA A 312 89.60 4.34 -19.29
C ALA A 312 88.77 5.01 -18.18
N GLU A 313 88.17 6.17 -18.50
CA GLU A 313 87.40 7.02 -17.60
C GLU A 313 86.43 6.27 -16.69
N VAL A 314 86.30 6.76 -15.45
CA VAL A 314 85.31 6.33 -14.46
C VAL A 314 83.92 6.34 -15.12
N ILE A 315 83.23 5.19 -15.11
CA ILE A 315 81.85 5.09 -15.59
C ILE A 315 80.97 5.93 -14.64
N GLU A 316 80.37 7.00 -15.14
CA GLU A 316 79.40 7.79 -14.36
C GLU A 316 78.11 6.99 -14.17
N VAL A 317 77.70 6.82 -12.91
CA VAL A 317 76.44 6.19 -12.51
C VAL A 317 75.49 7.29 -12.05
N ASP A 318 74.27 7.29 -12.56
CA ASP A 318 73.27 8.31 -12.22
C ASP A 318 72.87 8.23 -10.74
N SER A 319 72.77 9.39 -10.10
CA SER A 319 72.26 9.49 -8.72
C SER A 319 70.73 9.49 -8.63
N GLU A 320 70.01 9.72 -9.74
CA GLU A 320 68.55 9.90 -9.76
C GLU A 320 67.88 9.27 -10.99
N LEU A 321 66.65 8.78 -10.82
CA LEU A 321 65.84 8.18 -11.89
C LEU A 321 65.53 9.20 -12.98
N SER A 322 65.82 8.85 -14.23
CA SER A 322 65.68 9.75 -15.37
C SER A 322 65.22 9.01 -16.63
N THR A 323 64.31 9.63 -17.38
CA THR A 323 63.82 9.12 -18.67
C THR A 323 64.77 9.42 -19.84
N THR A 324 65.81 10.25 -19.62
CA THR A 324 66.68 10.76 -20.69
C THR A 324 68.16 10.36 -20.53
N SER A 325 68.52 9.62 -19.48
CA SER A 325 69.92 9.21 -19.24
C SER A 325 70.50 8.33 -20.37
N THR A 326 71.80 8.52 -20.64
CA THR A 326 72.61 7.75 -21.59
C THR A 326 73.65 6.85 -20.91
N ASN A 327 73.73 6.87 -19.58
CA ASN A 327 74.68 6.07 -18.80
C ASN A 327 74.26 4.59 -18.72
N PRO A 328 75.20 3.64 -18.57
CA PRO A 328 74.90 2.22 -18.73
C PRO A 328 73.95 1.63 -17.66
N VAL A 329 72.70 1.41 -18.08
CA VAL A 329 71.87 0.18 -17.95
C VAL A 329 70.90 -0.01 -16.77
N GLN A 330 70.59 0.95 -15.88
CA GLN A 330 69.47 0.72 -14.93
C GLN A 330 68.38 1.81 -14.85
N ASN A 331 68.70 3.11 -14.91
CA ASN A 331 67.68 4.13 -14.61
C ASN A 331 66.60 4.33 -15.69
N LYS A 332 66.93 4.25 -16.98
CA LYS A 332 65.96 4.55 -18.03
C LYS A 332 64.87 3.48 -18.19
N VAL A 333 65.25 2.21 -18.17
CA VAL A 333 64.32 1.08 -18.36
C VAL A 333 63.39 0.95 -17.15
N VAL A 334 63.93 1.06 -15.93
CA VAL A 334 63.13 1.00 -14.70
C VAL A 334 62.15 2.17 -14.62
N THR A 335 62.58 3.40 -14.95
CA THR A 335 61.69 4.57 -14.94
C THR A 335 60.55 4.45 -15.98
N ALA A 336 60.85 3.93 -17.17
CA ALA A 336 59.83 3.72 -18.20
C ALA A 336 58.76 2.72 -17.75
N GLU A 337 59.18 1.64 -17.08
CA GLU A 337 58.27 0.59 -16.65
C GLU A 337 57.42 1.00 -15.44
N ILE A 338 57.99 1.77 -14.50
CA ILE A 338 57.23 2.40 -13.41
C ILE A 338 56.15 3.33 -13.97
N ASN A 339 56.49 4.18 -14.95
CA ASN A 339 55.52 5.10 -15.55
C ASN A 339 54.42 4.37 -16.33
N SER A 340 54.77 3.29 -17.03
CA SER A 340 53.82 2.43 -17.72
C SER A 340 52.86 1.74 -16.74
N ALA A 341 53.37 1.23 -15.62
CA ALA A 341 52.57 0.62 -14.56
C ALA A 341 51.60 1.61 -13.90
N SER A 342 52.06 2.84 -13.62
CA SER A 342 51.20 3.92 -13.10
C SER A 342 50.08 4.28 -14.08
N TYR A 343 50.40 4.41 -15.37
CA TYR A 343 49.38 4.67 -16.40
C TYR A 343 48.37 3.51 -16.53
N GLN A 344 48.83 2.26 -16.47
CA GLN A 344 47.95 1.08 -16.47
C GLN A 344 47.05 1.04 -15.24
N ALA A 345 47.53 1.44 -14.07
CA ALA A 345 46.73 1.56 -12.84
C ALA A 345 45.66 2.65 -12.95
N ASP A 346 45.97 3.79 -13.56
CA ASP A 346 45.02 4.87 -13.82
C ASP A 346 43.94 4.46 -14.84
N VAL A 347 44.32 3.71 -15.87
CA VAL A 347 43.40 3.15 -16.87
C VAL A 347 42.50 2.07 -16.26
N ALA A 348 43.03 1.21 -15.38
CA ALA A 348 42.25 0.20 -14.67
C ALA A 348 41.23 0.83 -13.69
N ASN A 349 41.52 2.03 -13.18
CA ASN A 349 40.63 2.76 -12.26
C ASN A 349 39.61 3.68 -12.93
N GLY A 350 39.64 3.85 -14.26
CA GLY A 350 38.59 4.49 -15.07
C GLY A 350 38.10 5.88 -14.61
N THR A 351 38.37 6.92 -15.40
CA THR A 351 37.77 8.24 -15.11
C THR A 351 36.23 8.16 -15.16
N LEU A 352 35.56 8.82 -14.19
CA LEU A 352 34.09 8.82 -14.00
C LEU A 352 33.30 8.95 -15.31
N THR A 353 33.78 9.81 -16.22
CA THR A 353 33.19 10.07 -17.53
C THR A 353 33.09 8.82 -18.40
N GLN A 354 34.06 7.90 -18.30
CA GLN A 354 34.09 6.66 -19.07
C GLN A 354 33.10 5.62 -18.52
N TRP A 355 32.89 5.54 -17.20
CA TRP A 355 31.90 4.64 -16.60
C TRP A 355 30.45 5.09 -16.83
N GLN A 356 30.22 6.41 -16.88
CA GLN A 356 28.93 6.99 -17.28
C GLN A 356 28.64 6.73 -18.76
N ALA A 357 29.64 6.88 -19.64
CA ALA A 357 29.50 6.58 -21.08
C ALA A 357 29.21 5.09 -21.35
N GLN A 358 29.67 4.20 -20.46
CA GLN A 358 29.39 2.76 -20.54
C GLN A 358 28.05 2.36 -19.90
N GLY A 359 27.24 3.31 -19.40
CA GLY A 359 25.94 3.03 -18.77
C GLY A 359 26.02 2.25 -17.46
N ARG A 360 27.23 2.10 -16.89
CA ARG A 360 27.44 1.41 -15.60
C ARG A 360 26.98 2.24 -14.40
N ILE A 361 26.93 3.57 -14.57
CA ILE A 361 26.38 4.53 -13.60
C ILE A 361 25.32 5.36 -14.33
N PRO A 362 24.08 5.45 -13.81
CA PRO A 362 23.02 6.26 -14.41
C PRO A 362 23.44 7.74 -14.57
N ASN A 363 23.19 8.30 -15.76
CA ASN A 363 23.44 9.70 -16.04
C ASN A 363 22.61 10.58 -15.09
N GLY A 364 23.27 11.43 -14.29
CA GLY A 364 22.61 12.34 -13.34
C GLY A 364 22.86 12.02 -11.86
N ILE A 365 23.45 10.88 -11.52
CA ILE A 365 24.02 10.68 -10.18
C ILE A 365 25.43 11.29 -10.18
N ALA A 366 25.51 12.56 -9.83
CA ALA A 366 26.76 13.12 -9.33
C ALA A 366 27.07 12.37 -8.02
N ASN A 367 28.16 11.61 -8.00
CA ASN A 367 28.66 11.05 -6.76
C ASN A 367 29.07 12.22 -5.86
N ASN A 368 28.24 12.57 -4.87
CA ASN A 368 28.59 13.59 -3.89
C ASN A 368 29.59 13.07 -2.83
N LEU A 369 29.98 11.79 -2.88
CA LEU A 369 31.17 11.29 -2.16
C LEU A 369 32.46 11.60 -2.92
N VAL A 370 32.60 12.81 -3.45
CA VAL A 370 33.94 13.27 -3.79
C VAL A 370 34.57 13.65 -2.46
N THR A 371 35.62 12.93 -2.06
CA THR A 371 36.51 13.31 -0.94
C THR A 371 37.31 14.58 -1.26
N THR A 372 36.74 15.49 -2.04
CA THR A 372 37.28 16.82 -2.29
C THR A 372 36.72 17.78 -1.26
N GLU A 373 37.51 18.80 -0.96
CA GLU A 373 37.12 19.90 -0.08
C GLU A 373 35.78 20.53 -0.51
N GLU A 374 35.55 20.68 -1.82
CA GLU A 374 34.31 21.23 -2.37
C GLU A 374 33.07 20.35 -2.08
N GLY A 375 33.19 19.03 -2.11
CA GLY A 375 32.11 18.09 -1.79
C GLY A 375 31.70 18.17 -0.31
N TYR A 376 32.69 18.17 0.59
CA TYR A 376 32.46 18.36 2.03
C TYR A 376 31.81 19.72 2.35
N VAL A 377 32.21 20.78 1.65
CA VAL A 377 31.61 22.12 1.82
C VAL A 377 30.16 22.13 1.34
N ALA A 378 29.84 21.45 0.24
CA ALA A 378 28.47 21.35 -0.27
C ALA A 378 27.56 20.57 0.69
N ASP A 379 28.03 19.46 1.25
CA ASP A 379 27.29 18.66 2.24
C ASP A 379 27.08 19.41 3.55
N ALA A 380 28.14 20.03 4.07
CA ALA A 380 28.05 20.87 5.26
C ALA A 380 27.04 22.02 5.09
N ARG A 381 26.97 22.59 3.88
CA ARG A 381 25.98 23.62 3.53
C ARG A 381 24.54 23.07 3.51
N GLN A 382 24.31 21.85 3.03
CA GLN A 382 22.98 21.22 3.01
C GLN A 382 22.45 20.86 4.41
N LEU A 383 23.35 20.51 5.33
CA LEU A 383 23.03 20.16 6.71
C LEU A 383 22.83 21.39 7.62
N ASN A 384 23.22 22.59 7.17
CA ASN A 384 23.09 23.80 7.96
C ASN A 384 21.75 24.50 7.73
N LYS A 385 20.84 24.37 8.71
CA LYS A 385 19.51 25.01 8.70
C LYS A 385 19.52 26.54 8.53
N SER A 386 20.64 27.21 8.83
CA SER A 386 20.74 28.67 8.70
C SER A 386 20.94 29.12 7.23
N VAL A 387 21.23 28.17 6.33
CA VAL A 387 21.41 28.44 4.91
C VAL A 387 20.07 28.32 4.21
N ALA A 388 19.58 29.43 3.67
CA ALA A 388 18.33 29.46 2.92
C ALA A 388 18.38 28.50 1.72
N GLY A 389 17.35 27.66 1.59
CA GLY A 389 17.24 26.66 0.52
C GLY A 389 18.11 25.42 0.69
N SER A 390 18.75 25.24 1.85
CA SER A 390 19.35 23.96 2.23
C SER A 390 18.26 22.92 2.53
N PHE A 391 18.64 21.63 2.47
CA PHE A 391 17.76 20.54 2.89
C PHE A 391 17.29 20.72 4.35
N ALA A 392 18.21 21.06 5.26
CA ALA A 392 17.87 21.29 6.66
C ALA A 392 16.89 22.46 6.87
N ASP A 393 17.03 23.58 6.14
CA ASP A 393 16.07 24.71 6.16
C ASP A 393 14.68 24.29 5.63
N SER A 394 14.64 23.50 4.55
CA SER A 394 13.39 22.99 3.98
C SER A 394 12.63 22.06 4.93
N VAL A 395 13.36 21.16 5.59
CA VAL A 395 12.80 20.24 6.59
C VAL A 395 12.30 21.00 7.82
N ASP A 396 13.08 21.96 8.33
CA ASP A 396 12.69 22.78 9.49
C ASP A 396 11.42 23.60 9.21
N LYS A 397 11.32 24.19 8.01
CA LYS A 397 10.09 24.86 7.54
C LYS A 397 8.90 23.92 7.46
N SER A 398 9.11 22.71 6.96
CA SER A 398 8.04 21.70 6.84
C SER A 398 7.55 21.26 8.22
N ILE A 399 8.46 20.99 9.17
CA ILE A 399 8.13 20.66 10.56
C ILE A 399 7.40 21.83 11.23
N SER A 400 7.89 23.06 11.03
CA SER A 400 7.25 24.27 11.56
C SER A 400 5.84 24.46 11.00
N ALA A 401 5.64 24.22 9.70
CA ALA A 401 4.33 24.28 9.07
C ALA A 401 3.36 23.23 9.64
N LEU A 402 3.84 21.99 9.87
CA LEU A 402 3.04 20.93 10.50
C LEU A 402 2.66 21.29 11.95
N ASN A 403 3.62 21.79 12.73
CA ASN A 403 3.38 22.20 14.12
C ASN A 403 2.39 23.37 14.20
N ASN A 404 2.48 24.34 13.28
CA ASN A 404 1.53 25.45 13.22
C ASN A 404 0.15 25.01 12.73
N ALA A 405 0.07 23.94 11.94
CA ALA A 405 -1.20 23.41 11.45
C ALA A 405 -1.95 22.59 12.51
N LEU A 406 -1.23 21.91 13.41
CA LEU A 406 -1.77 21.07 14.48
C LEU A 406 -1.89 21.85 15.78
N THR A 407 -3.09 22.32 16.08
CA THR A 407 -3.34 23.12 17.29
C THR A 407 -4.15 22.31 18.32
N PRO A 408 -3.70 22.23 19.59
CA PRO A 408 -4.53 21.70 20.66
C PRO A 408 -5.82 22.52 20.78
N PHE A 409 -6.95 21.83 20.84
CA PHE A 409 -8.26 22.45 20.96
C PHE A 409 -8.92 22.10 22.29
N THR A 410 -9.73 23.01 22.83
CA THR A 410 -10.48 22.78 24.06
C THR A 410 -11.96 22.94 23.77
N PHE A 411 -12.72 21.88 24.02
CA PHE A 411 -14.17 21.90 23.91
C PHE A 411 -14.83 22.58 25.10
N THR A 412 -16.03 23.12 24.88
CA THR A 412 -16.91 23.43 26.01
C THR A 412 -17.46 22.12 26.56
N ASN A 413 -17.14 21.82 27.82
CA ASN A 413 -17.70 20.64 28.48
C ASN A 413 -19.16 20.90 28.84
N VAL A 414 -20.07 20.11 28.28
CA VAL A 414 -21.52 20.27 28.47
C VAL A 414 -22.02 19.41 29.63
N ALA A 415 -21.35 18.30 29.92
CA ALA A 415 -21.76 17.36 30.96
C ALA A 415 -20.67 17.18 32.04
N SER A 416 -21.06 17.23 33.31
CA SER A 416 -20.13 17.21 34.47
C SER A 416 -19.28 15.93 34.62
N GLY A 417 -19.57 14.88 33.85
CA GLY A 417 -18.87 13.59 33.85
C GLY A 417 -17.76 13.44 32.83
N THR A 418 -17.55 14.42 31.95
CA THR A 418 -16.53 14.33 30.90
C THR A 418 -15.14 14.64 31.42
N GLN A 419 -14.18 13.77 31.12
CA GLN A 419 -12.79 13.87 31.58
C GLN A 419 -11.81 13.45 30.49
N ASN A 420 -10.53 13.71 30.70
CA ASN A 420 -9.43 13.30 29.81
C ASN A 420 -9.69 13.69 28.34
N VAL A 421 -10.17 14.92 28.14
CA VAL A 421 -10.49 15.43 26.80
C VAL A 421 -9.19 15.82 26.11
N ILE A 422 -8.90 15.17 24.99
CA ILE A 422 -7.78 15.48 24.11
C ILE A 422 -8.35 15.83 22.76
N ALA A 423 -7.98 16.99 22.22
CA ALA A 423 -8.42 17.40 20.91
C ALA A 423 -7.34 18.15 20.14
N PHE A 424 -7.24 17.86 18.85
CA PHE A 424 -6.32 18.52 17.94
C PHE A 424 -7.03 18.87 16.65
N TYR A 425 -6.90 20.12 16.23
CA TYR A 425 -7.38 20.57 14.95
C TYR A 425 -6.22 20.72 13.96
N ASN A 426 -6.37 20.10 12.79
CA ASN A 426 -5.48 20.29 11.66
C ASN A 426 -6.07 21.35 10.71
N SER A 427 -5.46 22.52 10.67
CA SER A 427 -5.96 23.64 9.86
C SER A 427 -5.77 23.47 8.35
N ILE A 428 -4.87 22.56 7.92
CA ILE A 428 -4.61 22.23 6.51
C ILE A 428 -5.68 21.27 5.99
N THR A 429 -5.88 20.14 6.67
CA THR A 429 -6.84 19.11 6.25
C THR A 429 -8.26 19.36 6.78
N LYS A 430 -8.44 20.37 7.63
CA LYS A 430 -9.69 20.68 8.34
C LYS A 430 -10.22 19.54 9.21
N MET A 431 -9.36 18.61 9.61
CA MET A 431 -9.73 17.47 10.45
C MET A 431 -9.58 17.81 11.93
N MET A 432 -10.60 17.47 12.73
CA MET A 432 -10.55 17.47 14.18
C MET A 432 -10.39 16.03 14.68
N PHE A 433 -9.38 15.79 15.53
CA PHE A 433 -9.31 14.60 16.37
C PHE A 433 -9.90 14.92 17.73
N VAL A 434 -10.69 14.00 18.28
CA VAL A 434 -11.23 14.11 19.64
C VAL A 434 -11.13 12.77 20.36
N SER A 435 -10.70 12.81 21.61
CA SER A 435 -10.80 11.70 22.55
C SER A 435 -11.32 12.19 23.90
N PHE A 436 -12.13 11.38 24.57
CA PHE A 436 -12.65 11.68 25.89
C PHE A 436 -13.06 10.42 26.67
N ASN A 437 -13.13 10.57 27.99
CA ASN A 437 -13.82 9.65 28.90
C ASN A 437 -15.08 10.32 29.44
N TYR A 438 -16.13 9.54 29.67
CA TYR A 438 -17.38 10.01 30.25
C TYR A 438 -17.93 9.02 31.27
N ASN A 439 -18.39 9.52 32.41
CA ASN A 439 -19.05 8.74 33.45
C ASN A 439 -20.34 9.44 33.92
N ILE A 440 -21.41 8.67 34.13
CA ILE A 440 -22.61 9.14 34.84
C ILE A 440 -23.21 8.04 35.71
N ALA A 441 -23.63 8.43 36.92
CA ALA A 441 -23.93 7.53 38.02
C ALA A 441 -25.22 6.71 37.90
N ARG A 442 -26.16 7.03 37.00
CA ARG A 442 -27.33 6.20 36.66
C ARG A 442 -28.04 6.70 35.41
N VAL A 443 -28.39 5.79 34.51
CA VAL A 443 -29.26 6.07 33.34
C VAL A 443 -30.51 5.23 33.49
N ASN A 444 -31.66 5.88 33.76
CA ASN A 444 -32.93 5.18 33.96
C ASN A 444 -33.62 4.82 32.64
N GLU A 445 -33.56 5.73 31.67
CA GLU A 445 -34.19 5.58 30.36
C GLU A 445 -33.14 5.83 29.27
N PRO A 446 -33.24 5.17 28.10
CA PRO A 446 -32.31 5.40 27.01
C PRO A 446 -32.34 6.86 26.58
N THR A 447 -31.18 7.50 26.53
CA THR A 447 -31.08 8.94 26.29
C THR A 447 -29.86 9.31 25.47
N SER A 448 -29.98 10.41 24.71
CA SER A 448 -28.84 11.05 24.04
C SER A 448 -28.28 12.14 24.94
N LEU A 449 -27.01 11.98 25.30
CA LEU A 449 -26.29 12.91 26.17
C LEU A 449 -25.38 13.78 25.31
N VAL A 450 -25.52 15.10 25.43
CA VAL A 450 -24.55 16.06 24.86
C VAL A 450 -23.38 16.18 25.83
N ILE A 451 -22.19 15.81 25.37
CA ILE A 451 -21.00 15.68 26.23
C ILE A 451 -20.06 16.86 26.04
N LEU A 452 -19.77 17.19 24.78
CA LEU A 452 -18.88 18.28 24.38
C LEU A 452 -19.56 19.14 23.32
N ASN A 453 -19.13 20.40 23.23
CA ASN A 453 -19.59 21.32 22.19
C ASN A 453 -18.40 22.09 21.56
N ASP A 454 -18.33 22.06 20.23
CA ASP A 454 -17.43 22.85 19.40
C ASP A 454 -18.04 24.19 19.02
N ASN A 455 -17.77 25.23 19.80
CA ASN A 455 -18.26 26.58 19.50
C ASN A 455 -17.40 27.32 18.46
N ALA A 456 -16.28 26.74 18.01
CA ALA A 456 -15.28 27.43 17.21
C ALA A 456 -15.30 27.03 15.74
N HIS A 457 -15.70 25.80 15.42
CA HIS A 457 -15.69 25.29 14.06
C HIS A 457 -17.08 25.00 13.53
N THR A 458 -17.25 25.18 12.22
CA THR A 458 -18.44 24.71 11.52
C THR A 458 -18.17 23.30 11.03
N ILE A 459 -18.94 22.34 11.53
CA ILE A 459 -18.82 20.94 11.12
C ILE A 459 -19.41 20.80 9.70
N ASP A 460 -18.73 20.06 8.83
CA ASP A 460 -19.07 20.02 7.40
C ASP A 460 -20.37 19.28 7.11
N THR A 461 -20.67 18.23 7.88
CA THR A 461 -21.91 17.45 7.88
C THR A 461 -22.48 17.27 9.28
N ASP A 462 -23.80 17.24 9.37
CA ASP A 462 -24.55 17.17 10.63
C ASP A 462 -24.69 15.74 11.20
N LYS A 463 -23.98 14.75 10.63
CA LYS A 463 -24.18 13.32 10.93
C LYS A 463 -22.89 12.47 10.89
N TYR A 464 -21.85 12.87 11.60
CA TYR A 464 -20.79 11.90 11.92
C TYR A 464 -21.29 10.90 12.96
N ARG A 465 -21.04 9.61 12.74
CA ARG A 465 -21.21 8.56 13.76
C ARG A 465 -19.85 7.97 14.09
N PHE A 466 -19.64 7.65 15.36
CA PHE A 466 -18.38 7.06 15.82
C PHE A 466 -18.63 5.97 16.86
N PRO A 467 -17.76 4.95 16.92
CA PRO A 467 -17.85 3.91 17.93
C PRO A 467 -17.57 4.48 19.32
N VAL A 468 -18.30 3.96 20.32
CA VAL A 468 -18.10 4.27 21.73
C VAL A 468 -17.89 2.96 22.47
N SER A 469 -16.78 2.83 23.18
CA SER A 469 -16.56 1.72 24.10
C SER A 469 -17.28 2.03 25.41
N ALA A 470 -18.38 1.34 25.69
CA ALA A 470 -19.21 1.60 26.87
C ALA A 470 -19.49 0.34 27.69
N TRP A 471 -19.62 0.52 29.01
CA TRP A 471 -19.93 -0.53 29.96
C TRP A 471 -20.67 0.02 31.18
N ASP A 472 -21.37 -0.86 31.89
CA ASP A 472 -21.92 -0.55 33.21
C ASP A 472 -20.81 -0.67 34.25
N GLY A 473 -20.42 0.44 34.88
CA GLY A 473 -19.37 0.51 35.90
C GLY A 473 -19.67 -0.31 37.14
N THR A 474 -20.95 -0.53 37.46
CA THR A 474 -21.35 -1.34 38.62
C THR A 474 -21.22 -2.85 38.34
N THR A 475 -21.56 -3.29 37.13
CA THR A 475 -21.62 -4.72 36.79
C THR A 475 -20.46 -5.21 35.92
N GLY A 476 -19.72 -4.31 35.28
CA GLY A 476 -18.66 -4.60 34.32
C GLY A 476 -19.15 -5.06 32.95
N ASN A 477 -20.47 -5.13 32.72
CA ASN A 477 -21.04 -5.62 31.47
C ASN A 477 -20.93 -4.58 30.35
N ILE A 478 -20.65 -5.05 29.13
CA ILE A 478 -20.64 -4.20 27.92
C ILE A 478 -22.05 -3.66 27.66
N VAL A 479 -22.11 -2.39 27.27
CA VAL A 479 -23.36 -1.68 26.99
C VAL A 479 -23.34 -1.18 25.54
N LEU A 480 -24.45 -1.40 24.81
CA LEU A 480 -24.57 -0.96 23.41
C LEU A 480 -24.77 0.55 23.35
N SER A 481 -23.71 1.26 22.99
CA SER A 481 -23.65 2.71 22.85
C SER A 481 -23.02 3.10 21.51
N TYR A 482 -23.34 4.30 21.04
CA TYR A 482 -22.70 4.90 19.88
C TYR A 482 -22.66 6.41 20.06
N GLY A 483 -21.71 7.05 19.38
CA GLY A 483 -21.54 8.49 19.38
C GLY A 483 -21.97 9.09 18.06
N TYR A 484 -22.38 10.34 18.12
CA TYR A 484 -22.65 11.11 16.92
C TYR A 484 -22.39 12.60 17.13
N VAL A 485 -22.11 13.29 16.04
CA VAL A 485 -21.97 14.73 16.00
C VAL A 485 -23.24 15.32 15.39
N SER A 486 -23.82 16.34 16.02
CA SER A 486 -25.01 17.02 15.54
C SER A 486 -24.89 18.53 15.73
N GLY A 487 -24.80 19.26 14.61
CA GLY A 487 -24.48 20.68 14.64
C GLY A 487 -23.09 20.91 15.23
N GLN A 488 -23.01 21.57 16.38
CA GLN A 488 -21.78 21.81 17.14
C GLN A 488 -21.61 20.84 18.33
N ASN A 489 -22.59 19.96 18.55
CA ASN A 489 -22.61 19.07 19.71
C ASN A 489 -22.00 17.71 19.38
N ILE A 490 -21.20 17.20 20.30
CA ILE A 490 -20.75 15.82 20.34
C ILE A 490 -21.61 15.08 21.36
N CYS A 491 -22.36 14.11 20.87
CA CYS A 491 -23.36 13.37 21.62
C CYS A 491 -23.00 11.90 21.72
N ILE A 492 -23.46 11.26 22.79
CA ILE A 492 -23.42 9.80 22.94
C ILE A 492 -24.81 9.28 23.31
N TYR A 493 -25.17 8.13 22.76
CA TYR A 493 -26.36 7.41 23.16
C TYR A 493 -26.03 6.53 24.37
N ALA A 494 -26.73 6.73 25.48
CA ALA A 494 -26.59 5.94 26.70
C ALA A 494 -27.87 5.15 26.96
N PRO A 495 -27.86 3.80 26.93
CA PRO A 495 -29.01 2.99 27.32
C PRO A 495 -29.09 2.85 28.85
N PRO A 496 -30.20 2.28 29.37
CA PRO A 496 -30.39 2.09 30.80
C PRO A 496 -29.28 1.23 31.42
N CYS A 497 -28.64 1.74 32.46
CA CYS A 497 -27.62 1.04 33.23
C CYS A 497 -27.41 1.69 34.60
N ASN A 498 -26.79 0.94 35.52
CA ASN A 498 -26.58 1.43 36.88
C ASN A 498 -25.50 2.51 36.93
N GLU A 499 -24.37 2.35 36.24
CA GLU A 499 -23.36 3.39 36.11
C GLU A 499 -22.82 3.40 34.68
N PHE A 500 -23.10 4.44 33.89
CA PHE A 500 -22.68 4.47 32.49
C PHE A 500 -21.24 5.00 32.38
N ASN A 501 -20.33 4.18 31.87
CA ASN A 501 -18.96 4.58 31.53
C ASN A 501 -18.75 4.46 30.02
N ALA A 502 -18.07 5.44 29.44
CA ALA A 502 -17.80 5.50 28.01
C ALA A 502 -16.43 6.10 27.69
N TYR A 503 -15.76 5.52 26.70
CA TYR A 503 -14.56 6.07 26.06
C TYR A 503 -14.79 6.16 24.55
N ALA A 504 -14.35 7.27 23.95
CA ALA A 504 -14.36 7.43 22.52
C ALA A 504 -13.09 8.15 22.04
N ALA A 505 -12.65 7.77 20.84
CA ALA A 505 -11.65 8.49 20.06
C ALA A 505 -12.07 8.45 18.59
N PHE A 506 -12.14 9.60 17.94
CA PHE A 506 -12.66 9.71 16.58
C PHE A 506 -12.17 10.97 15.88
N PHE A 507 -12.43 11.02 14.58
CA PHE A 507 -12.18 12.19 13.75
C PHE A 507 -13.47 12.70 13.12
N TYR A 508 -13.57 14.01 12.93
CA TYR A 508 -14.58 14.64 12.08
C TYR A 508 -13.97 15.79 11.28
N HIS A 509 -14.59 16.14 10.17
CA HIS A 509 -14.12 17.22 9.31
C HIS A 509 -14.90 18.51 9.59
N CYS A 510 -14.19 19.63 9.50
CA CYS A 510 -14.72 20.98 9.66
C CYS A 510 -14.71 21.68 8.30
N LYS A 511 -15.57 22.68 8.11
CA LYS A 511 -15.57 23.54 6.91
C LYS A 511 -14.38 24.50 6.89
#